data_AF-A0A9Q2UTG5-F1
#
_entry.id   AF-A0A9Q2UTG5-F1
#
_cell.length_a   1.000
_cell.length_b   1.000
_cell.length_c   1.000
_cell.angle_alpha   90.00
_cell.angle_beta   90.00
_cell.angle_gamma   90.00
#
_symmetry.space_group_name_H-M   'P 1'
#
loop_
_entity.id
_entity.type
_entity.pdbx_description
1 polymer ?
#
loop_
_entity_poly.entity_id
_entity_poly.type
_entity_poly.pdbx_seq_one_letter_code
_entity_poly.pdbx_strand_id
1 'polypeptide(L)'
;MSSSSLRRVATVVAIAGTAILVSPALSSAATGSLGGSLGSASGSLGSSSEEPAGGFTCDALSTESNPAGWGVPFEDEKGQEAAYSASNVLDDNGSLELAVTGTTDRTAWYHEAGSVALADVISKDIGFAEKAATSTASFQIRLLGTKGGKFENGFTTLVWVAEPGADVAEGATHEEIQKGLWWSTQNIDGAKDRVPTTLAAISAANPNATVEHYGVSVGSGSAATSTLVDAVQFNGCTTDFAKNDPEPAGAGSLGSLGNLFGSLFS
;
A
#
# COMPACT_ATOMS: atom_id res chain seq x y z
N MET A 1 10.67 -48.84 -19.40
CA MET A 1 10.22 -48.80 -17.99
C MET A 1 10.41 -47.38 -17.51
N SER A 2 9.30 -46.70 -17.20
CA SER A 2 9.25 -45.27 -16.86
C SER A 2 9.49 -45.08 -15.36
N SER A 3 10.43 -44.22 -14.97
CA SER A 3 10.67 -43.82 -13.59
C SER A 3 10.07 -42.43 -13.37
N SER A 4 8.88 -42.38 -12.77
CA SER A 4 8.23 -41.16 -12.29
C SER A 4 8.89 -40.65 -11.01
N SER A 5 9.41 -39.42 -11.04
CA SER A 5 9.95 -38.73 -9.87
C SER A 5 8.82 -38.05 -9.09
N LEU A 6 8.60 -38.50 -7.85
CA LEU A 6 7.65 -37.92 -6.89
C LEU A 6 8.20 -36.61 -6.33
N ARG A 7 7.59 -35.48 -6.67
CA ARG A 7 7.82 -34.19 -6.00
C ARG A 7 7.12 -34.19 -4.64
N ARG A 8 7.89 -33.96 -3.58
CA ARG A 8 7.42 -33.81 -2.20
C ARG A 8 6.76 -32.44 -2.04
N VAL A 9 5.50 -32.43 -1.60
CA VAL A 9 4.78 -31.23 -1.14
C VAL A 9 5.05 -31.10 0.35
N ALA A 10 5.64 -29.97 0.76
CA ALA A 10 5.82 -29.63 2.17
C ALA A 10 4.68 -28.71 2.60
N THR A 11 3.82 -29.21 3.48
CA THR A 11 2.71 -28.48 4.10
C THR A 11 3.24 -27.64 5.26
N VAL A 12 3.00 -26.33 5.25
CA VAL A 12 3.35 -25.40 6.34
C VAL A 12 2.11 -25.13 7.19
N VAL A 13 2.21 -25.34 8.50
CA VAL A 13 1.17 -25.03 9.50
C VAL A 13 1.61 -23.79 10.26
N ALA A 14 0.77 -22.75 10.29
CA ALA A 14 0.95 -21.57 11.14
C ALA A 14 -0.10 -21.56 12.26
N ILE A 15 0.38 -21.41 13.50
CA ILE A 15 -0.42 -21.43 14.74
C ILE A 15 -1.03 -20.03 14.95
N ALA A 16 -2.35 -19.98 15.15
CA ALA A 16 -3.09 -18.74 15.39
C ALA A 16 -3.10 -18.38 16.89
N GLY A 17 -2.63 -17.17 17.22
CA GLY A 17 -2.80 -16.55 18.53
C GLY A 17 -4.16 -15.85 18.63
N THR A 18 -4.81 -15.95 19.78
CA THR A 18 -6.10 -15.32 20.09
C THR A 18 -5.90 -13.90 20.62
N ALA A 19 -6.60 -12.92 20.04
CA ALA A 19 -6.68 -11.55 20.57
C ALA A 19 -8.05 -11.31 21.22
N ILE A 20 -8.05 -10.80 22.45
CA ILE A 20 -9.20 -10.23 23.15
C ILE A 20 -9.06 -8.72 23.04
N LEU A 21 -10.11 -8.02 22.61
CA LEU A 21 -10.10 -6.54 22.59
C LEU A 21 -11.36 -5.98 23.25
N VAL A 22 -11.11 -5.04 24.16
CA VAL A 22 -12.08 -4.18 24.84
C VAL A 22 -12.18 -2.88 24.04
N SER A 23 -13.39 -2.47 23.66
CA SER A 23 -13.64 -1.26 22.87
C SER A 23 -13.62 0.02 23.72
N PRO A 24 -13.06 1.13 23.21
CA PRO A 24 -13.48 2.47 23.58
C PRO A 24 -14.36 3.11 22.49
N ALA A 25 -15.37 3.85 22.94
CA ALA A 25 -16.39 4.50 22.13
C ALA A 25 -15.86 5.75 21.40
N LEU A 26 -16.25 5.89 20.13
CA LEU A 26 -15.99 7.04 19.27
C LEU A 26 -16.77 8.28 19.74
N SER A 27 -16.08 9.42 19.86
CA SER A 27 -16.72 10.75 19.88
C SER A 27 -16.35 11.48 18.60
N SER A 28 -17.37 11.78 17.80
CA SER A 28 -17.30 12.57 16.58
C SER A 28 -17.01 14.04 16.90
N ALA A 29 -16.04 14.64 16.20
CA ALA A 29 -16.03 16.08 15.96
C ALA A 29 -15.54 16.33 14.53
N ALA A 30 -16.48 16.64 13.66
CA ALA A 30 -16.22 17.15 12.32
C ALA A 30 -15.84 18.64 12.42
N THR A 31 -14.69 19.00 11.86
CA THR A 31 -14.37 20.38 11.49
C THR A 31 -13.76 20.36 10.11
N GLY A 32 -14.51 20.89 9.14
CA GLY A 32 -14.10 20.99 7.74
C GLY A 32 -12.92 21.95 7.56
N SER A 33 -12.08 21.64 6.58
CA SER A 33 -11.08 22.56 6.05
C SER A 33 -11.35 22.77 4.56
N LEU A 34 -11.53 24.04 4.21
CA LEU A 34 -11.78 24.53 2.86
C LEU A 34 -10.44 24.72 2.14
N GLY A 35 -10.32 24.12 0.95
CA GLY A 35 -9.70 24.65 -0.26
C GLY A 35 -8.35 25.37 -0.19
N GLY A 36 -7.34 24.77 -0.83
CA GLY A 36 -6.08 25.42 -1.17
C GLY A 36 -5.31 24.68 -2.27
N SER A 37 -5.87 24.61 -3.49
CA SER A 37 -5.13 24.18 -4.68
C SER A 37 -4.28 25.35 -5.18
N LEU A 38 -2.96 25.28 -4.99
CA LEU A 38 -1.97 26.03 -5.75
C LEU A 38 -0.83 25.07 -6.09
N GLY A 39 -0.57 24.93 -7.39
CA GLY A 39 0.07 23.77 -7.98
C GLY A 39 1.55 23.58 -7.67
N SER A 40 1.94 22.31 -7.75
CA SER A 40 3.32 21.85 -7.88
C SER A 40 3.38 20.98 -9.12
N ALA A 41 4.05 21.47 -10.15
CA ALA A 41 4.48 20.66 -11.27
C ALA A 41 5.69 19.82 -10.79
N SER A 42 5.42 18.56 -10.45
CA SER A 42 6.42 17.49 -10.35
C SER A 42 5.89 16.30 -11.14
N GLY A 43 6.79 15.48 -11.67
CA GLY A 43 6.55 14.48 -12.73
C GLY A 43 5.24 13.71 -12.59
N SER A 44 4.38 13.83 -13.60
CA SER A 44 3.14 13.07 -13.73
C SER A 44 3.44 11.59 -13.92
N LEU A 45 3.59 10.85 -12.81
CA LEU A 45 3.28 9.43 -12.78
C LEU A 45 1.75 9.33 -12.93
N GLY A 46 1.30 8.54 -13.92
CA GLY A 46 -0.05 8.60 -14.49
C GLY A 46 -1.17 8.70 -13.45
N SER A 47 -1.82 9.88 -13.40
CA SER A 47 -3.11 10.02 -12.72
C SER A 47 -4.19 9.40 -13.61
N SER A 48 -4.64 8.20 -13.27
CA SER A 48 -5.96 7.74 -13.71
C SER A 48 -6.98 8.77 -13.19
N SER A 49 -7.61 9.50 -14.11
CA SER A 49 -8.49 10.66 -13.85
C SER A 49 -9.87 10.25 -13.30
N GLU A 50 -9.90 9.21 -12.49
CA GLU A 50 -11.10 8.67 -11.90
C GLU A 50 -11.17 9.09 -10.44
N GLU A 51 -12.17 9.91 -10.10
CA GLU A 51 -12.43 10.32 -8.72
C GLU A 51 -12.48 9.10 -7.78
N PRO A 52 -11.74 9.12 -6.66
CA PRO A 52 -11.78 8.05 -5.67
C PRO A 52 -13.19 7.75 -5.17
N ALA A 53 -13.47 6.46 -4.95
CA ALA A 53 -14.75 6.06 -4.38
C ALA A 53 -14.89 6.48 -2.91
N GLY A 54 -16.13 6.75 -2.48
CA GLY A 54 -16.48 6.96 -1.08
C GLY A 54 -15.87 8.21 -0.42
N GLY A 55 -15.43 9.19 -1.20
CA GLY A 55 -14.78 10.39 -0.68
C GLY A 55 -13.38 10.14 -0.11
N PHE A 56 -12.77 9.00 -0.47
CA PHE A 56 -11.40 8.68 -0.13
C PHE A 56 -10.43 9.72 -0.72
N THR A 57 -9.40 10.06 0.06
CA THR A 57 -8.29 10.90 -0.41
C THR A 57 -7.00 10.35 0.16
N CYS A 58 -5.94 10.38 -0.64
CA CYS A 58 -4.58 10.20 -0.15
C CYS A 58 -3.74 11.40 -0.56
N ASP A 59 -2.68 11.66 0.18
CA ASP A 59 -1.65 12.58 -0.27
C ASP A 59 -0.82 11.91 -1.36
N ALA A 60 -0.39 12.73 -2.33
CA ALA A 60 0.45 12.27 -3.42
C ALA A 60 1.88 11.92 -2.99
N LEU A 61 2.33 12.44 -1.85
CA LEU A 61 3.69 12.25 -1.34
C LEU A 61 3.67 11.96 0.15
N SER A 62 4.44 10.94 0.54
CA SER A 62 4.70 10.55 1.92
C SER A 62 6.21 10.57 2.17
N THR A 63 6.64 11.19 3.27
CA THR A 63 8.05 11.35 3.63
C THR A 63 8.31 10.94 5.07
N GLU A 64 9.59 10.78 5.44
CA GLU A 64 9.96 10.42 6.81
C GLU A 64 9.48 11.44 7.86
N SER A 65 9.55 12.73 7.52
CA SER A 65 9.08 13.84 8.36
C SER A 65 7.56 14.03 8.29
N ASN A 66 6.93 13.66 7.18
CA ASN A 66 5.48 13.72 7.00
C ASN A 66 4.95 12.43 6.35
N PRO A 67 4.63 11.40 7.16
CA PRO A 67 4.18 10.11 6.65
C PRO A 67 2.83 10.15 5.93
N ALA A 68 2.10 11.27 5.99
CA ALA A 68 0.89 11.48 5.21
C ALA A 68 -0.15 10.36 5.37
N GLY A 69 -0.47 10.02 6.62
CA GLY A 69 -1.42 8.96 6.96
C GLY A 69 -0.88 7.53 6.89
N TRP A 70 0.35 7.33 6.40
CA TRP A 70 0.96 6.01 6.35
C TRP A 70 1.63 5.62 7.67
N GLY A 71 1.44 4.35 8.07
CA GLY A 71 2.01 3.79 9.29
C GLY A 71 1.56 2.37 9.60
N VAL A 72 1.88 1.91 10.82
CA VAL A 72 1.34 0.66 11.38
C VAL A 72 0.46 1.01 12.59
N PRO A 73 -0.87 1.19 12.39
CA PRO A 73 -1.77 1.56 13.48
C PRO A 73 -2.24 0.34 14.31
N PHE A 74 -1.67 -0.84 14.08
CA PHE A 74 -2.14 -2.10 14.67
C PHE A 74 -1.21 -2.58 15.78
N GLU A 75 -1.77 -2.81 16.98
CA GLU A 75 -0.99 -3.26 18.13
C GLU A 75 -0.32 -4.63 17.91
N ASP A 76 -0.91 -5.50 17.11
CA ASP A 76 -0.35 -6.82 16.76
C ASP A 76 0.81 -6.74 15.74
N GLU A 77 1.02 -5.59 15.12
CA GLU A 77 2.12 -5.33 14.17
C GLU A 77 3.09 -4.24 14.66
N LYS A 78 2.99 -3.82 15.92
CA LYS A 78 3.88 -2.82 16.49
C LYS A 78 5.35 -3.25 16.38
N GLY A 79 6.23 -2.34 15.95
CA GLY A 79 7.66 -2.64 15.75
C GLY A 79 7.98 -3.32 14.41
N GLN A 80 7.01 -3.39 13.49
CA GLN A 80 7.14 -3.97 12.15
C GLN A 80 7.04 -2.90 11.07
N GLU A 81 7.45 -1.67 11.39
CA GLU A 81 7.37 -0.51 10.51
C GLU A 81 8.37 -0.62 9.35
N ALA A 82 7.92 -0.28 8.14
CA ALA A 82 8.82 -0.01 7.03
C ALA A 82 9.64 1.28 7.28
N ALA A 83 10.75 1.43 6.56
CA ALA A 83 11.63 2.59 6.70
C ALA A 83 11.69 3.39 5.40
N TYR A 84 11.64 4.72 5.49
CA TYR A 84 11.92 5.58 4.33
C TYR A 84 13.40 5.45 3.95
N SER A 85 13.67 5.26 2.66
CA SER A 85 14.99 5.04 2.09
C SER A 85 15.30 6.09 1.02
N ALA A 86 16.58 6.47 0.92
CA ALA A 86 17.08 7.29 -0.19
C ALA A 86 17.37 6.46 -1.45
N SER A 87 17.10 5.15 -1.41
CA SER A 87 17.24 4.27 -2.57
C SER A 87 15.99 4.37 -3.44
N ASN A 88 16.20 4.22 -4.74
CA ASN A 88 15.22 4.53 -5.78
C ASN A 88 14.56 3.27 -6.34
N VAL A 89 13.27 3.35 -6.66
CA VAL A 89 12.56 2.32 -7.43
C VAL A 89 12.50 2.71 -8.90
N LEU A 90 11.63 3.67 -9.25
CA LEU A 90 11.47 4.17 -10.62
C LEU A 90 11.80 5.67 -10.77
N ASP A 91 11.80 6.43 -9.68
CA ASP A 91 12.18 7.84 -9.66
C ASP A 91 13.41 8.11 -8.77
N ASP A 92 13.75 9.38 -8.54
CA ASP A 92 14.98 9.77 -7.83
C ASP A 92 14.78 10.37 -6.43
N ASN A 93 13.60 10.24 -5.83
CA ASN A 93 13.29 10.90 -4.56
C ASN A 93 13.33 9.99 -3.31
N GLY A 94 13.37 8.68 -3.52
CA GLY A 94 13.49 7.67 -2.48
C GLY A 94 12.53 6.50 -2.68
N SER A 95 12.22 5.83 -1.58
CA SER A 95 11.21 4.77 -1.52
C SER A 95 10.91 4.37 -0.07
N LEU A 96 9.99 3.43 0.12
CA LEU A 96 9.87 2.62 1.33
C LEU A 96 10.69 1.34 1.22
N GLU A 97 11.56 1.09 2.19
CA GLU A 97 12.24 -0.19 2.37
C GLU A 97 11.45 -1.08 3.32
N LEU A 98 11.10 -2.27 2.84
CA LEU A 98 10.56 -3.36 3.65
C LEU A 98 11.61 -4.46 3.78
N ALA A 99 12.18 -4.61 4.98
CA ALA A 99 13.23 -5.57 5.24
C ALA A 99 12.89 -6.49 6.41
N VAL A 100 13.24 -7.77 6.29
CA VAL A 100 13.09 -8.79 7.34
C VAL A 100 14.41 -9.53 7.52
N THR A 101 14.74 -9.92 8.75
CA THR A 101 16.01 -10.61 9.06
C THR A 101 15.87 -12.11 9.26
N GLY A 102 14.63 -12.59 9.40
CA GLY A 102 14.32 -14.01 9.59
C GLY A 102 12.88 -14.37 9.21
N THR A 103 12.60 -15.67 9.23
CA THR A 103 11.30 -16.23 8.80
C THR A 103 10.12 -15.91 9.69
N THR A 104 10.39 -15.45 10.91
CA THR A 104 9.40 -14.98 11.88
C THR A 104 9.14 -13.48 11.78
N ASP A 105 10.00 -12.76 11.07
CA ASP A 105 9.94 -11.31 10.99
C ASP A 105 8.91 -10.90 9.92
N ARG A 106 8.43 -9.67 10.09
CA ARG A 106 7.48 -9.03 9.20
C ARG A 106 7.74 -7.54 9.24
N THR A 107 7.54 -6.92 8.09
CA THR A 107 7.58 -5.47 7.91
C THR A 107 6.41 -5.07 7.05
N ALA A 108 5.69 -4.03 7.43
CA ALA A 108 4.50 -3.58 6.75
C ALA A 108 4.32 -2.06 6.88
N TRP A 109 3.52 -1.49 5.99
CA TRP A 109 3.15 -0.08 6.01
C TRP A 109 1.75 0.07 5.41
N TYR A 110 0.86 0.76 6.11
CA TYR A 110 -0.56 0.86 5.75
C TYR A 110 -1.03 2.30 5.73
N HIS A 111 -2.10 2.53 4.97
CA HIS A 111 -2.88 3.76 5.00
C HIS A 111 -4.35 3.41 5.25
N GLU A 112 -5.04 4.26 6.00
CA GLU A 112 -6.48 4.13 6.23
C GLU A 112 -7.25 4.32 4.92
N ALA A 113 -8.27 3.51 4.66
CA ALA A 113 -9.08 3.56 3.45
C ALA A 113 -10.44 4.24 3.66
N GLY A 114 -10.80 4.61 4.90
CA GLY A 114 -12.05 5.30 5.21
C GLY A 114 -13.31 4.44 5.09
N SER A 115 -13.20 3.13 5.30
CA SER A 115 -14.30 2.16 5.24
C SER A 115 -15.05 2.16 3.89
N VAL A 116 -14.36 2.38 2.77
CA VAL A 116 -14.94 2.34 1.42
C VAL A 116 -15.41 0.93 1.05
N ALA A 117 -16.48 0.81 0.27
CA ALA A 117 -16.98 -0.50 -0.14
C ALA A 117 -15.97 -1.24 -1.03
N LEU A 118 -15.75 -2.53 -0.76
CA LEU A 118 -14.83 -3.36 -1.56
C LEU A 118 -15.22 -3.35 -3.05
N ALA A 119 -16.51 -3.41 -3.35
CA ALA A 119 -17.02 -3.43 -4.72
C ALA A 119 -16.62 -2.19 -5.53
N ASP A 120 -16.52 -1.03 -4.88
CA ASP A 120 -16.15 0.21 -5.55
C ASP A 120 -14.63 0.27 -5.78
N VAL A 121 -13.85 -0.14 -4.79
CA VAL A 121 -12.38 -0.17 -4.85
C VAL A 121 -11.88 -1.09 -5.96
N ILE A 122 -12.47 -2.28 -6.12
CA ILE A 122 -11.99 -3.27 -7.12
C ILE A 122 -12.30 -2.87 -8.56
N SER A 123 -13.08 -1.81 -8.76
CA SER A 123 -13.32 -1.20 -10.07
C SER A 123 -12.25 -0.17 -10.46
N LYS A 124 -11.36 0.18 -9.52
CA LYS A 124 -10.27 1.14 -9.70
C LYS A 124 -8.93 0.44 -9.78
N ASP A 125 -7.93 1.17 -10.26
CA ASP A 125 -6.57 0.67 -10.32
C ASP A 125 -5.99 0.51 -8.91
N ILE A 126 -5.35 -0.64 -8.71
CA ILE A 126 -4.55 -0.96 -7.54
C ILE A 126 -3.20 -1.42 -8.08
N GLY A 127 -2.13 -0.96 -7.46
CA GLY A 127 -0.77 -1.29 -7.90
C GLY A 127 0.29 -0.67 -7.04
N PHE A 128 1.55 -0.94 -7.37
CA PHE A 128 2.73 -0.32 -6.75
C PHE A 128 3.98 -0.61 -7.58
N ALA A 129 5.01 0.20 -7.43
CA ALA A 129 6.34 -0.07 -7.96
C ALA A 129 7.16 -0.86 -6.94
N GLU A 130 7.94 -1.83 -7.42
CA GLU A 130 8.83 -2.64 -6.59
C GLU A 130 10.24 -2.70 -7.20
N LYS A 131 11.27 -2.67 -6.36
CA LYS A 131 12.64 -3.03 -6.74
C LYS A 131 13.27 -3.99 -5.74
N ALA A 132 13.66 -5.17 -6.23
CA ALA A 132 14.33 -6.21 -5.45
C ALA A 132 15.00 -7.25 -6.37
N ALA A 133 15.90 -8.07 -5.83
CA ALA A 133 16.50 -9.17 -6.60
C ALA A 133 15.44 -10.15 -7.17
N THR A 134 14.35 -10.34 -6.42
CA THR A 134 13.14 -11.05 -6.83
C THR A 134 11.95 -10.40 -6.13
N SER A 135 10.77 -10.39 -6.76
CA SER A 135 9.57 -9.86 -6.12
C SER A 135 9.27 -10.60 -4.81
N THR A 136 9.15 -9.84 -3.73
CA THR A 136 8.88 -10.37 -2.38
C THR A 136 7.84 -9.54 -1.62
N ALA A 137 7.54 -8.33 -2.10
CA ALA A 137 6.47 -7.52 -1.56
C ALA A 137 5.10 -8.18 -1.81
N SER A 138 4.19 -7.94 -0.88
CA SER A 138 2.78 -8.25 -1.00
C SER A 138 1.96 -6.98 -0.87
N PHE A 139 0.86 -6.90 -1.61
CA PHE A 139 -0.15 -5.88 -1.39
C PHE A 139 -1.26 -6.45 -0.51
N GLN A 140 -1.74 -5.65 0.44
CA GLN A 140 -2.72 -6.08 1.42
C GLN A 140 -3.91 -5.14 1.50
N ILE A 141 -5.08 -5.73 1.68
CA ILE A 141 -6.34 -5.03 1.90
C ILE A 141 -6.98 -5.63 3.15
N ARG A 142 -7.14 -4.82 4.20
CA ARG A 142 -7.80 -5.21 5.45
C ARG A 142 -9.28 -4.91 5.35
N LEU A 143 -10.10 -5.95 5.48
CA LEU A 143 -11.55 -5.87 5.35
C LEU A 143 -12.26 -6.04 6.68
N LEU A 144 -13.42 -5.40 6.79
CA LEU A 144 -14.48 -5.75 7.74
C LEU A 144 -15.76 -6.13 6.98
N GLY A 145 -16.77 -6.63 7.71
CA GLY A 145 -18.08 -6.94 7.15
C GLY A 145 -18.14 -8.18 6.26
N THR A 146 -17.09 -9.01 6.23
CA THR A 146 -17.12 -10.30 5.54
C THR A 146 -17.97 -11.35 6.27
N LYS A 147 -18.44 -12.36 5.53
CA LYS A 147 -19.28 -13.46 6.02
C LYS A 147 -18.54 -14.78 5.99
N GLY A 148 -19.08 -15.79 6.68
CA GLY A 148 -18.55 -17.16 6.68
C GLY A 148 -17.24 -17.35 7.44
N GLY A 149 -16.69 -16.28 8.02
CA GLY A 149 -15.47 -16.30 8.82
C GLY A 149 -15.69 -16.43 10.32
N LYS A 150 -14.58 -16.59 11.04
CA LYS A 150 -14.57 -16.83 12.48
C LYS A 150 -14.78 -15.57 13.33
N PHE A 151 -14.57 -14.39 12.75
CA PHE A 151 -14.64 -13.11 13.46
C PHE A 151 -16.02 -12.49 13.29
N GLU A 152 -16.61 -12.01 14.38
CA GLU A 152 -17.96 -11.43 14.38
C GLU A 152 -18.07 -10.16 13.53
N ASN A 153 -17.03 -9.34 13.52
CA ASN A 153 -16.93 -8.15 12.68
C ASN A 153 -16.57 -8.47 11.21
N GLY A 154 -16.40 -9.74 10.86
CA GLY A 154 -16.02 -10.16 9.51
C GLY A 154 -14.61 -9.73 9.11
N PHE A 155 -13.66 -9.66 10.05
CA PHE A 155 -12.29 -9.26 9.74
C PHE A 155 -11.55 -10.30 8.89
N THR A 156 -10.83 -9.82 7.87
CA THR A 156 -9.77 -10.57 7.19
C THR A 156 -8.78 -9.63 6.52
N THR A 157 -7.59 -10.13 6.18
CA THR A 157 -6.66 -9.46 5.26
C THR A 157 -6.64 -10.23 3.96
N LEU A 158 -6.95 -9.55 2.85
CA LEU A 158 -6.69 -10.06 1.51
C LEU A 158 -5.25 -9.74 1.14
N VAL A 159 -4.57 -10.69 0.52
CA VAL A 159 -3.15 -10.59 0.17
C VAL A 159 -2.97 -10.96 -1.29
N TRP A 160 -2.30 -10.07 -2.01
CA TRP A 160 -1.77 -10.31 -3.35
C TRP A 160 -0.26 -10.44 -3.28
N VAL A 161 0.29 -11.34 -4.09
CA VAL A 161 1.72 -11.50 -4.33
C VAL A 161 1.94 -11.66 -5.82
N ALA A 162 3.09 -11.23 -6.32
CA ALA A 162 3.45 -11.43 -7.71
C ALA A 162 3.57 -12.94 -8.04
N GLU A 163 3.31 -13.28 -9.30
CA GLU A 163 3.59 -14.63 -9.80
C GLU A 163 5.10 -14.93 -9.68
N PRO A 164 5.49 -16.19 -9.40
CA PRO A 164 6.89 -16.55 -9.30
C PRO A 164 7.69 -16.17 -10.55
N GLY A 165 8.78 -15.43 -10.34
CA GLY A 165 9.68 -15.02 -11.43
C GLY A 165 9.38 -13.66 -12.07
N ALA A 166 8.49 -12.85 -11.47
CA ALA A 166 8.38 -11.43 -11.83
C ALA A 166 9.74 -10.73 -11.72
N ASP A 167 10.16 -10.08 -12.81
CA ASP A 167 11.41 -9.33 -12.88
C ASP A 167 11.19 -7.91 -12.37
N VAL A 168 11.80 -7.62 -11.22
CA VAL A 168 11.74 -6.33 -10.53
C VAL A 168 13.15 -5.86 -10.16
N ALA A 169 14.20 -6.44 -10.76
CA ALA A 169 15.60 -6.17 -10.38
C ALA A 169 16.01 -4.72 -10.59
N GLU A 170 15.54 -4.11 -11.67
CA GLU A 170 15.81 -2.71 -12.02
C GLU A 170 14.69 -1.75 -11.60
N GLY A 171 13.67 -2.24 -10.90
CA GLY A 171 12.42 -1.52 -10.65
C GLY A 171 11.37 -1.84 -11.70
N ALA A 172 10.16 -2.20 -11.27
CA ALA A 172 9.02 -2.41 -12.16
C ALA A 172 7.70 -2.15 -11.44
N THR A 173 6.65 -1.85 -12.22
CA THR A 173 5.29 -1.63 -11.70
C THR A 173 4.49 -2.92 -11.72
N HIS A 174 3.84 -3.23 -10.61
CA HIS A 174 2.74 -4.18 -10.54
C HIS A 174 1.43 -3.44 -10.78
N GLU A 175 0.98 -3.43 -12.03
CA GLU A 175 -0.24 -2.73 -12.45
C GLU A 175 -1.47 -3.62 -12.36
N GLU A 176 -2.63 -2.99 -12.16
CA GLU A 176 -3.95 -3.62 -12.20
C GLU A 176 -4.08 -4.89 -11.34
N ILE A 177 -3.42 -4.93 -10.16
CA ILE A 177 -3.36 -6.14 -9.33
C ILE A 177 -4.73 -6.59 -8.82
N GLN A 178 -5.74 -5.71 -8.84
CA GLN A 178 -7.14 -6.05 -8.57
C GLN A 178 -7.70 -7.13 -9.53
N LYS A 179 -7.11 -7.27 -10.73
CA LYS A 179 -7.45 -8.32 -11.71
C LYS A 179 -6.72 -9.65 -11.45
N GLY A 180 -5.72 -9.64 -10.56
CA GLY A 180 -4.93 -10.80 -10.20
C GLY A 180 -5.61 -11.76 -9.23
N LEU A 181 -4.82 -12.69 -8.67
CA LEU A 181 -5.28 -13.66 -7.68
C LEU A 181 -4.88 -13.23 -6.27
N TRP A 182 -5.84 -13.36 -5.36
CA TRP A 182 -5.77 -12.93 -3.98
C TRP A 182 -6.14 -14.10 -3.07
N TRP A 183 -5.49 -14.19 -1.92
CA TRP A 183 -5.89 -15.13 -0.88
C TRP A 183 -6.24 -14.38 0.39
N SER A 184 -7.07 -15.00 1.24
CA SER A 184 -7.55 -14.41 2.48
C SER A 184 -6.85 -15.04 3.67
N THR A 185 -6.39 -14.23 4.64
CA THR A 185 -5.73 -14.74 5.86
C THR A 185 -6.68 -15.53 6.76
N GLN A 186 -7.98 -15.27 6.65
CA GLN A 186 -9.05 -16.03 7.28
C GLN A 186 -9.96 -16.68 6.25
N ASN A 187 -10.60 -17.79 6.61
CA ASN A 187 -11.68 -18.33 5.80
C ASN A 187 -12.85 -17.33 5.85
N ILE A 188 -13.34 -16.97 4.67
CA ILE A 188 -14.54 -16.15 4.46
C ILE A 188 -15.35 -16.78 3.32
N ASP A 189 -16.57 -16.32 3.10
CA ASP A 189 -17.29 -16.69 1.88
C ASP A 189 -16.56 -16.14 0.65
N GLY A 190 -16.39 -16.97 -0.38
CA GLY A 190 -15.64 -16.63 -1.60
C GLY A 190 -14.12 -16.85 -1.54
N ALA A 191 -13.51 -16.97 -0.36
CA ALA A 191 -12.07 -17.29 -0.21
C ALA A 191 -11.80 -18.18 1.02
N LYS A 192 -11.36 -19.42 0.79
CA LYS A 192 -11.14 -20.42 1.83
C LYS A 192 -9.78 -21.08 1.69
N ASP A 193 -9.25 -21.51 2.83
CA ASP A 193 -8.06 -22.34 2.98
C ASP A 193 -6.82 -21.75 2.29
N ARG A 194 -6.77 -20.40 2.22
CA ARG A 194 -5.72 -19.61 1.56
C ARG A 194 -5.53 -19.97 0.08
N VAL A 195 -6.55 -20.55 -0.56
CA VAL A 195 -6.54 -20.81 -2.00
C VAL A 195 -6.73 -19.48 -2.74
N PRO A 196 -5.81 -19.10 -3.64
CA PRO A 196 -5.95 -17.87 -4.41
C PRO A 196 -7.23 -17.87 -5.27
N THR A 197 -7.90 -16.73 -5.33
CA THR A 197 -9.15 -16.48 -6.07
C THR A 197 -9.20 -15.02 -6.53
N THR A 198 -10.23 -14.61 -7.27
CA THR A 198 -10.35 -13.22 -7.76
C THR A 198 -11.02 -12.31 -6.72
N LEU A 199 -10.66 -11.03 -6.70
CA LEU A 199 -11.36 -10.04 -5.87
C LEU A 199 -12.85 -9.92 -6.25
N ALA A 200 -13.21 -10.08 -7.52
CA ALA A 200 -14.60 -10.09 -7.96
C ALA A 200 -15.42 -11.22 -7.30
N ALA A 201 -14.87 -12.42 -7.18
CA ALA A 201 -15.53 -13.53 -6.50
C ALA A 201 -15.69 -13.26 -4.99
N ILE A 202 -14.66 -12.70 -4.36
CA ILE A 202 -14.70 -12.31 -2.94
C ILE A 202 -15.74 -11.22 -2.70
N SER A 203 -15.74 -10.17 -3.51
CA SER A 203 -16.68 -9.05 -3.40
C SER A 203 -18.13 -9.49 -3.63
N ALA A 204 -18.39 -10.38 -4.59
CA ALA A 204 -19.74 -10.90 -4.84
C ALA A 204 -20.27 -11.71 -3.65
N ALA A 205 -19.40 -12.46 -2.95
CA ALA A 205 -19.77 -13.21 -1.76
C ALA A 205 -19.95 -12.31 -0.52
N ASN A 206 -19.31 -11.13 -0.50
CA ASN A 206 -19.30 -10.21 0.64
C ASN A 206 -19.74 -8.80 0.21
N PRO A 207 -21.02 -8.59 -0.17
CA PRO A 207 -21.49 -7.33 -0.77
C PRO A 207 -21.45 -6.13 0.18
N ASN A 208 -21.30 -6.36 1.49
CA ASN A 208 -21.23 -5.30 2.51
C ASN A 208 -19.81 -5.13 3.06
N ALA A 209 -18.81 -5.81 2.48
CA ALA A 209 -17.44 -5.69 2.96
C ALA A 209 -16.89 -4.30 2.68
N THR A 210 -16.25 -3.72 3.69
CA THR A 210 -15.58 -2.43 3.61
C THR A 210 -14.08 -2.62 3.74
N VAL A 211 -13.32 -1.80 3.03
CA VAL A 211 -11.87 -1.70 3.16
C VAL A 211 -11.56 -0.69 4.25
N GLU A 212 -10.92 -1.15 5.31
CA GLU A 212 -10.51 -0.27 6.40
C GLU A 212 -9.10 0.28 6.17
N HIS A 213 -8.20 -0.55 5.65
CA HIS A 213 -6.81 -0.16 5.36
C HIS A 213 -6.31 -0.91 4.13
N TYR A 214 -5.35 -0.30 3.44
CA TYR A 214 -4.55 -0.94 2.39
C TYR A 214 -3.06 -0.70 2.69
N GLY A 215 -2.19 -1.49 2.09
CA GLY A 215 -0.76 -1.32 2.31
C GLY A 215 0.10 -2.38 1.67
N VAL A 216 1.38 -2.30 1.97
CA VAL A 216 2.41 -3.21 1.47
C VAL A 216 3.11 -3.90 2.64
N SER A 217 3.56 -5.13 2.42
CA SER A 217 4.32 -5.86 3.43
C SER A 217 5.26 -6.89 2.85
N VAL A 218 6.29 -7.23 3.62
CA VAL A 218 7.15 -8.40 3.43
C VAL A 218 7.10 -9.23 4.71
N GLY A 219 7.06 -10.56 4.58
CA GLY A 219 7.28 -11.48 5.70
C GLY A 219 6.22 -12.57 5.90
N SER A 220 6.33 -13.24 7.05
CA SER A 220 5.73 -14.55 7.37
C SER A 220 6.20 -15.69 6.46
N GLY A 221 7.37 -16.25 6.79
CA GLY A 221 7.94 -17.42 6.09
C GLY A 221 9.03 -17.10 5.05
N SER A 222 9.30 -15.82 4.80
CA SER A 222 10.41 -15.39 3.94
C SER A 222 11.75 -15.52 4.67
N ALA A 223 12.80 -15.98 3.97
CA ALA A 223 14.16 -15.80 4.47
C ALA A 223 14.49 -14.30 4.58
N ALA A 224 15.63 -13.97 5.19
CA ALA A 224 16.11 -12.59 5.23
C ALA A 224 16.07 -11.96 3.82
N THR A 225 15.34 -10.87 3.67
CA THR A 225 15.13 -10.20 2.39
C THR A 225 14.83 -8.73 2.61
N SER A 226 15.08 -7.91 1.59
CA SER A 226 14.70 -6.51 1.53
C SER A 226 14.13 -6.22 0.14
N THR A 227 13.12 -5.36 0.09
CA THR A 227 12.52 -4.85 -1.13
C THR A 227 12.21 -3.38 -0.96
N LEU A 228 12.33 -2.63 -2.05
CA LEU A 228 11.94 -1.23 -2.11
C LEU A 228 10.58 -1.13 -2.78
N VAL A 229 9.68 -0.34 -2.20
CA VAL A 229 8.34 -0.09 -2.73
C VAL A 229 8.13 1.41 -2.90
N ASP A 230 7.47 1.76 -3.99
CA ASP A 230 7.14 3.14 -4.31
C ASP A 230 5.82 3.23 -5.11
N ALA A 231 5.34 4.45 -5.35
CA ALA A 231 4.17 4.76 -6.19
C ALA A 231 2.96 3.84 -5.90
N VAL A 232 2.58 3.71 -4.64
CA VAL A 232 1.49 2.83 -4.22
C VAL A 232 0.16 3.42 -4.65
N GLN A 233 -0.57 2.67 -5.48
CA GLN A 233 -1.85 3.06 -6.05
C GLN A 233 -3.00 2.29 -5.40
N PHE A 234 -4.03 3.03 -5.00
CA PHE A 234 -5.26 2.48 -4.44
C PHE A 234 -6.43 3.44 -4.67
N ASN A 235 -7.54 2.92 -5.21
CA ASN A 235 -8.82 3.64 -5.31
C ASN A 235 -8.70 5.02 -5.99
N GLY A 236 -8.00 5.10 -7.14
CA GLY A 236 -7.85 6.34 -7.93
C GLY A 236 -6.78 7.31 -7.40
N CYS A 237 -6.02 6.88 -6.40
CA CYS A 237 -5.06 7.67 -5.66
C CYS A 237 -3.69 6.99 -5.71
N THR A 238 -2.62 7.74 -5.90
CA THR A 238 -1.23 7.22 -5.90
C THR A 238 -0.43 8.00 -4.88
N THR A 239 0.19 7.30 -3.93
CA THR A 239 1.16 7.87 -3.00
C THR A 239 2.58 7.44 -3.39
N ASP A 240 3.40 8.45 -3.60
CA ASP A 240 4.85 8.38 -3.81
C ASP A 240 5.60 8.45 -2.47
N PHE A 241 6.76 7.79 -2.35
CA PHE A 241 7.54 7.76 -1.11
C PHE A 241 8.93 8.34 -1.28
N ALA A 242 9.20 9.46 -0.62
CA ALA A 242 10.51 10.09 -0.63
C ALA A 242 11.21 10.00 0.73
N LYS A 243 12.55 9.98 0.73
CA LYS A 243 13.30 10.05 1.99
C LYS A 243 13.13 11.39 2.69
N ASN A 244 13.11 12.46 1.91
CA ASN A 244 13.09 13.83 2.41
C ASN A 244 11.89 14.57 1.84
N ASP A 245 11.42 15.57 2.59
CA ASP A 245 10.49 16.56 2.05
C ASP A 245 11.07 17.23 0.80
N PRO A 246 10.22 17.57 -0.19
CA PRO A 246 10.67 18.32 -1.35
C PRO A 246 11.28 19.63 -0.88
N GLU A 247 12.41 20.02 -1.45
CA GLU A 247 13.00 21.31 -1.12
C GLU A 247 11.93 22.40 -1.34
N PRO A 248 11.70 23.29 -0.36
CA PRO A 248 10.73 24.36 -0.52
C PRO A 248 11.10 25.10 -1.79
N ALA A 249 10.18 25.14 -2.75
CA ALA A 249 10.40 25.79 -4.04
C ALA A 249 11.00 27.16 -3.76
N GLY A 250 12.31 27.29 -4.04
CA GLY A 250 13.07 28.46 -3.61
C GLY A 250 12.31 29.68 -4.07
N ALA A 251 11.95 30.57 -3.14
CA ALA A 251 11.29 31.83 -3.45
C ALA A 251 12.01 32.42 -4.66
N GLY A 252 11.35 32.41 -5.81
CA GLY A 252 11.97 32.72 -7.08
C GLY A 252 12.77 34.00 -6.92
N SER A 253 14.03 33.95 -7.35
CA SER A 253 14.96 35.07 -7.33
C SER A 253 14.26 36.40 -7.65
N LEU A 254 13.89 37.17 -6.61
CA LEU A 254 13.50 38.57 -6.72
C LEU A 254 14.75 39.47 -6.78
N GLY A 255 15.85 38.96 -7.35
CA GLY A 255 17.18 39.56 -7.32
C GLY A 255 17.72 40.00 -8.68
N SER A 256 16.87 40.30 -9.66
CA SER A 256 17.27 41.07 -10.85
C SER A 256 16.31 42.24 -11.09
N LEU A 257 16.13 43.06 -10.05
CA LEU A 257 15.59 44.42 -10.19
C LEU A 257 16.70 45.48 -10.13
N GLY A 258 17.98 45.08 -10.14
CA GLY A 258 19.14 45.97 -10.11
C GLY A 258 19.38 46.78 -11.39
N ASN A 259 18.73 46.45 -12.51
CA ASN A 259 19.02 47.07 -13.81
C ASN A 259 17.89 47.96 -14.38
N LEU A 260 16.77 48.18 -13.67
CA LEU A 260 15.68 49.01 -14.20
C LEU A 260 15.70 50.48 -13.72
N PHE A 261 16.51 50.83 -12.71
CA PHE A 261 16.62 52.21 -12.21
C PHE A 261 17.89 52.96 -12.69
N GLY A 262 18.66 52.37 -13.61
CA GLY A 262 19.97 52.90 -14.02
C GLY A 262 19.99 53.88 -15.21
N SER A 263 18.87 54.21 -15.87
CA SER A 263 18.90 55.02 -17.11
C SER A 263 18.09 56.32 -17.10
N LEU A 264 17.78 56.90 -15.93
CA LEU A 264 17.07 58.20 -15.86
C LEU A 264 17.89 59.39 -15.33
N PHE A 265 19.21 59.24 -15.22
CA PHE A 265 20.11 60.39 -14.98
C PHE A 265 21.42 60.19 -15.74
N SER A 266 21.44 60.58 -17.01
CA SER A 266 22.61 61.17 -17.66
C SER A 266 22.20 62.00 -18.87
#